data_AF-A0A4Z2CFP0-F1
#
_entry.id   AF-A0A4Z2CFP0-F1
#
_cell.length_a   1.000
_cell.length_b   1.000
_cell.length_c   1.000
_cell.angle_alpha   90.00
_cell.angle_beta   90.00
_cell.angle_gamma   90.00
#
_symmetry.space_group_name_H-M   'P 1'
#
loop_
_entity.id
_entity.type
_entity.pdbx_description
1 polymer ?
#
loop_
_entity_poly.entity_id
_entity_poly.type
_entity_poly.pdbx_seq_one_letter_code
_entity_poly.pdbx_strand_id
1 'polypeptide(L)'
;MRRAMSGILKRKFEEVEASSSPCSSLRESDDEVSCSESGDSSDSVNPSASGPFTPNSILKREKRLRTRRVHFEKVTVYYFSRRQGFTSVPSQGGSTLGMSNRHSWIRQYSLGEFALEQERIHRDMLRDHLKEEKLNSVKLKLTKNGTVESEEADTLTAEDISDDDIDLDNTEVDEYFFLQPLTTKKRRALLRSSGVKKIDVEEKHELRAIRVSREDCGC
;
A
#
# COMPACT_ATOMS: atom_id res chain seq x y z
N MET A 1 -12.77 5.24 64.62
CA MET A 1 -12.28 3.88 64.97
C MET A 1 -12.41 2.98 63.75
N ARG A 2 -11.31 2.31 63.40
CA ARG A 2 -11.16 1.06 62.61
C ARG A 2 -11.42 1.06 61.09
N ARG A 3 -10.27 1.00 60.41
CA ARG A 3 -9.97 0.46 59.08
C ARG A 3 -10.18 -1.06 59.06
N ALA A 4 -10.58 -1.63 57.92
CA ALA A 4 -10.19 -2.98 57.50
C ALA A 4 -10.19 -3.08 55.95
N MET A 5 -9.08 -3.60 55.44
CA MET A 5 -8.78 -3.94 54.04
C MET A 5 -9.11 -5.42 53.80
N SER A 6 -9.42 -5.81 52.55
CA SER A 6 -8.96 -7.03 51.82
C SER A 6 -9.87 -7.22 50.59
N GLY A 7 -9.45 -7.63 49.39
CA GLY A 7 -8.19 -8.12 48.87
C GLY A 7 -8.37 -8.43 47.37
N ILE A 8 -7.30 -8.26 46.59
CA ILE A 8 -7.24 -8.44 45.14
C ILE A 8 -7.10 -9.93 44.80
N LEU A 9 -7.98 -10.48 43.97
CA LEU A 9 -7.84 -11.84 43.44
C LEU A 9 -7.00 -11.84 42.16
N LYS A 10 -5.68 -12.02 42.32
CA LYS A 10 -4.76 -12.34 41.22
C LYS A 10 -5.00 -13.79 40.77
N ARG A 11 -5.30 -14.02 39.49
CA ARG A 11 -5.07 -15.33 38.87
C ARG A 11 -3.61 -15.40 38.45
N LYS A 12 -2.92 -16.40 39.00
CA LYS A 12 -1.58 -16.83 38.62
C LYS A 12 -1.74 -17.72 37.38
N PHE A 13 -1.12 -17.36 36.27
CA PHE A 13 -0.96 -18.26 35.13
C PHE A 13 0.52 -18.57 34.97
N GLU A 14 0.77 -19.86 34.76
CA GLU A 14 2.04 -20.56 34.82
C GLU A 14 2.69 -20.59 33.44
N GLU A 15 4.01 -20.46 33.44
CA GLU A 15 4.89 -20.42 32.29
C GLU A 15 4.99 -21.80 31.64
N VAL A 16 4.69 -21.89 30.34
CA VAL A 16 4.97 -23.08 29.54
C VAL A 16 5.69 -22.64 28.26
N GLU A 17 6.97 -23.00 28.18
CA GLU A 17 7.79 -22.94 26.98
C GLU A 17 7.15 -23.76 25.86
N ALA A 18 7.02 -23.18 24.67
CA ALA A 18 6.71 -23.91 23.45
C ALA A 18 7.86 -23.74 22.46
N SER A 19 8.83 -24.65 22.56
CA SER A 19 9.80 -24.92 21.51
C SER A 19 9.19 -25.86 20.47
N SER A 20 9.41 -25.54 19.20
CA SER A 20 9.35 -26.40 18.01
C SER A 20 8.03 -27.13 17.68
N SER A 21 7.43 -26.76 16.53
CA SER A 21 6.45 -27.59 15.82
C SER A 21 6.85 -27.70 14.34
N PRO A 22 7.17 -28.90 13.83
CA PRO A 22 7.26 -29.15 12.39
C PRO A 22 6.07 -30.01 11.96
N CYS A 23 5.22 -29.48 11.07
CA CYS A 23 4.39 -30.33 10.22
C CYS A 23 4.05 -29.60 8.93
N SER A 24 4.71 -30.06 7.86
CA SER A 24 4.36 -29.83 6.48
C SER A 24 3.09 -30.61 6.11
N SER A 25 2.14 -29.94 5.45
CA SER A 25 1.14 -30.64 4.64
C SER A 25 0.88 -29.90 3.33
N LEU A 26 1.43 -30.49 2.28
CA LEU A 26 1.12 -30.31 0.87
C LEU A 26 -0.28 -30.86 0.59
N ARG A 27 -1.22 -30.04 0.08
CA ARG A 27 -2.43 -30.51 -0.63
C ARG A 27 -2.90 -29.49 -1.68
N GLU A 28 -2.84 -29.92 -2.93
CA GLU A 28 -3.61 -29.45 -4.10
C GLU A 28 -5.12 -29.46 -3.82
N SER A 29 -5.86 -28.46 -4.32
CA SER A 29 -7.30 -28.57 -4.62
C SER A 29 -7.72 -27.45 -5.59
N ASP A 30 -8.11 -27.84 -6.80
CA ASP A 30 -8.80 -27.01 -7.79
C ASP A 30 -10.30 -26.96 -7.47
N ASP A 31 -10.91 -25.77 -7.50
CA ASP A 31 -12.37 -25.62 -7.57
C ASP A 31 -12.76 -24.36 -8.37
N GLU A 32 -13.31 -24.60 -9.57
CA GLU A 32 -13.91 -23.63 -10.47
C GLU A 32 -15.30 -23.20 -9.97
N VAL A 33 -15.50 -21.92 -9.65
CA VAL A 33 -16.84 -21.37 -9.31
C VAL A 33 -17.28 -20.34 -10.35
N SER A 34 -18.23 -20.75 -11.20
CA SER A 34 -18.92 -19.86 -12.13
C SER A 34 -20.18 -19.29 -11.47
N CYS A 35 -20.18 -17.99 -11.18
CA CYS A 35 -21.35 -17.27 -10.67
C CYS A 35 -21.95 -16.40 -11.77
N SER A 36 -23.14 -16.79 -12.26
CA SER A 36 -23.95 -15.96 -13.16
C SER A 36 -25.10 -15.33 -12.36
N GLU A 37 -25.06 -14.02 -12.15
CA GLU A 37 -26.17 -13.24 -11.61
C GLU A 37 -26.78 -12.38 -12.73
N SER A 38 -28.10 -12.47 -12.92
CA SER A 38 -28.84 -11.66 -13.88
C SER A 38 -29.90 -10.85 -13.16
N GLY A 39 -29.65 -9.55 -13.02
CA GLY A 39 -30.64 -8.55 -12.62
C GLY A 39 -31.13 -7.78 -13.84
N ASP A 40 -32.35 -8.05 -14.29
CA ASP A 40 -33.04 -7.25 -15.30
C ASP A 40 -33.83 -6.14 -14.59
N SER A 41 -33.48 -4.89 -14.87
CA SER A 41 -34.35 -3.74 -14.62
C SER A 41 -34.12 -2.74 -15.74
N SER A 42 -35.01 -2.80 -16.72
CA SER A 42 -35.10 -1.82 -17.79
C SER A 42 -36.34 -0.95 -17.57
N ASP A 43 -36.13 0.28 -17.12
CA ASP A 43 -37.07 1.37 -17.39
C ASP A 43 -36.53 2.14 -18.61
N SER A 44 -37.34 2.25 -19.66
CA SER A 44 -36.97 2.96 -20.88
C SER A 44 -38.23 3.55 -21.51
N VAL A 45 -38.47 4.81 -21.19
CA VAL A 45 -39.37 5.70 -21.93
C VAL A 45 -38.82 5.90 -23.36
N ASN A 46 -39.70 5.77 -24.36
CA ASN A 46 -39.37 5.83 -25.78
C ASN A 46 -40.08 7.03 -26.42
N PRO A 47 -39.44 7.92 -27.21
CA PRO A 47 -40.17 8.89 -28.03
C PRO A 47 -40.53 8.31 -29.40
N SER A 48 -41.71 8.70 -29.86
CA SER A 48 -42.53 8.10 -30.91
C SER A 48 -41.88 7.98 -32.30
N ALA A 49 -41.99 6.79 -32.91
CA ALA A 49 -41.74 6.59 -34.34
C ALA A 49 -43.08 6.56 -35.10
N SER A 50 -43.34 7.60 -35.90
CA SER A 50 -44.45 7.68 -36.86
C SER A 50 -44.08 6.95 -38.16
N GLY A 51 -44.30 5.64 -38.22
CA GLY A 51 -44.12 4.83 -39.43
C GLY A 51 -45.00 3.56 -39.43
N PRO A 52 -45.27 2.95 -40.59
CA PRO A 52 -46.25 1.87 -40.72
C PRO A 52 -45.85 0.66 -39.89
N PHE A 53 -46.76 0.21 -39.01
CA PHE A 53 -46.55 -0.95 -38.15
C PHE A 53 -46.56 -2.24 -38.97
N THR A 54 -45.38 -2.72 -39.36
CA THR A 54 -45.19 -4.11 -39.79
C THR A 54 -44.95 -4.97 -38.55
N PRO A 55 -45.86 -5.91 -38.21
CA PRO A 55 -45.66 -6.79 -37.07
C PRO A 55 -44.49 -7.74 -37.36
N ASN A 56 -43.40 -7.60 -36.61
CA ASN A 56 -42.26 -8.50 -36.71
C ASN A 56 -42.63 -9.87 -36.10
N SER A 57 -42.46 -10.95 -36.86
CA SER A 57 -42.70 -12.34 -36.41
C SER A 57 -41.93 -12.68 -35.13
N ILE A 58 -42.66 -13.20 -34.13
CA ILE A 58 -42.15 -13.55 -32.78
C ILE A 58 -41.29 -14.82 -32.82
N LEU A 59 -41.38 -15.64 -33.87
CA LEU A 59 -40.84 -17.01 -33.86
C LEU A 59 -39.39 -17.17 -34.30
N LYS A 60 -38.67 -16.10 -34.71
CA LYS A 60 -37.24 -16.21 -35.09
C LYS A 60 -36.45 -14.92 -34.89
N ARG A 61 -36.64 -14.23 -33.76
CA ARG A 61 -35.64 -13.24 -33.33
C ARG A 61 -34.80 -13.89 -32.24
N GLU A 62 -33.70 -14.53 -32.64
CA GLU A 62 -32.56 -14.68 -31.73
C GLU A 62 -32.34 -13.30 -31.13
N LYS A 63 -32.63 -13.13 -29.84
CA LYS A 63 -32.25 -11.92 -29.12
C LYS A 63 -30.74 -11.89 -29.21
N ARG A 64 -30.19 -11.13 -30.17
CA ARG A 64 -28.78 -10.76 -30.15
C ARG A 64 -28.60 -9.98 -28.86
N LEU A 65 -28.21 -10.69 -27.80
CA LEU A 65 -27.79 -10.12 -26.53
C LEU A 65 -26.63 -9.20 -26.90
N ARG A 66 -26.88 -7.91 -27.09
CA ARG A 66 -25.81 -6.93 -27.27
C ARG A 66 -25.06 -6.94 -25.96
N THR A 67 -23.95 -7.68 -25.92
CA THR A 67 -23.03 -7.69 -24.80
C THR A 67 -22.47 -6.28 -24.71
N ARG A 68 -23.01 -5.48 -23.78
CA ARG A 68 -22.43 -4.19 -23.45
C ARG A 68 -21.11 -4.48 -22.75
N ARG A 69 -20.00 -4.06 -23.33
CA ARG A 69 -18.67 -4.22 -22.75
C ARG A 69 -18.20 -2.89 -22.20
N VAL A 70 -17.67 -2.90 -20.99
CA VAL A 70 -16.97 -1.75 -20.41
C VAL A 70 -15.61 -1.66 -21.08
N HIS A 71 -15.28 -0.48 -21.60
CA HIS A 71 -13.97 -0.19 -22.16
C HIS A 71 -13.33 0.90 -21.32
N PHE A 72 -12.15 0.61 -20.79
CA PHE A 72 -11.33 1.62 -20.13
C PHE A 72 -10.49 2.32 -21.20
N GLU A 73 -10.56 3.65 -21.22
CA GLU A 73 -9.85 4.45 -22.23
C GLU A 73 -8.64 5.15 -21.63
N LYS A 74 -8.82 5.77 -20.45
CA LYS A 74 -7.83 6.68 -19.86
C LYS A 74 -7.62 6.43 -18.37
N VAL A 75 -6.40 6.67 -17.92
CA VAL A 75 -6.00 6.72 -16.51
C VAL A 75 -5.77 8.18 -16.14
N THR A 76 -6.39 8.64 -15.06
CA THR A 76 -6.18 10.01 -14.54
C THR A 76 -5.48 9.94 -13.19
N VAL A 77 -4.28 10.48 -13.11
CA VAL A 77 -3.43 10.48 -11.92
C VAL A 77 -3.48 11.86 -11.26
N TYR A 78 -3.79 11.90 -9.96
CA TYR A 78 -3.81 13.11 -9.16
C TYR A 78 -2.63 13.12 -8.18
N TYR A 79 -1.86 14.19 -8.17
CA TYR A 79 -0.68 14.33 -7.32
C TYR A 79 -0.98 15.22 -6.13
N PHE A 80 -0.76 14.71 -4.92
CA PHE A 80 -1.00 15.44 -3.67
C PHE A 80 0.30 15.58 -2.88
N SER A 81 0.60 16.79 -2.41
CA SER A 81 1.71 17.00 -1.48
C SER A 81 1.47 16.26 -0.16
N ARG A 82 2.53 15.72 0.46
CA ARG A 82 2.39 15.07 1.76
C ARG A 82 2.05 16.09 2.84
N ARG A 83 1.21 15.67 3.78
CA ARG A 83 0.80 16.44 4.95
C ARG A 83 0.76 15.52 6.16
N GLN A 84 0.95 16.07 7.35
CA GLN A 84 0.61 15.37 8.58
C GLN A 84 -0.91 15.47 8.80
N GLY A 85 -1.49 14.37 9.26
CA GLY A 85 -2.94 14.19 9.42
C GLY A 85 -3.61 13.62 8.18
N PHE A 86 -4.73 12.90 8.38
CA PHE A 86 -5.99 12.85 7.62
C PHE A 86 -6.84 11.63 8.06
N THR A 87 -6.20 10.57 8.61
CA THR A 87 -6.73 9.48 9.50
C THR A 87 -5.64 8.41 9.70
N SER A 88 -5.53 7.75 10.88
CA SER A 88 -4.79 6.46 10.99
C SER A 88 -5.12 5.65 12.25
N VAL A 89 -5.02 4.30 12.18
CA VAL A 89 -4.62 3.39 13.28
C VAL A 89 -4.05 2.04 12.73
N PRO A 90 -2.97 2.00 11.93
CA PRO A 90 -2.29 0.75 11.56
C PRO A 90 -1.61 0.12 12.77
N SER A 91 -1.44 -1.22 12.81
CA SER A 91 -0.85 -1.96 13.95
C SER A 91 0.53 -1.42 14.37
N GLN A 92 1.34 -0.95 13.41
CA GLN A 92 2.62 -0.29 13.65
C GLN A 92 2.69 1.09 13.00
N GLY A 93 3.31 2.07 13.67
CA GLY A 93 3.45 3.41 13.11
C GLY A 93 3.82 4.52 14.11
N GLY A 94 4.01 5.72 13.56
CA GLY A 94 4.25 6.98 14.28
C GLY A 94 3.27 8.06 13.81
N SER A 95 3.70 9.34 13.76
CA SER A 95 2.94 10.43 13.15
C SER A 95 2.48 10.07 11.73
N THR A 96 1.35 10.56 11.27
CA THR A 96 0.77 10.13 9.99
C THR A 96 1.49 10.73 8.78
N LEU A 97 1.45 9.99 7.66
CA LEU A 97 1.91 10.47 6.35
C LEU A 97 0.71 10.55 5.40
N GLY A 98 -0.05 11.62 5.52
CA GLY A 98 -1.24 11.88 4.71
C GLY A 98 -0.96 12.64 3.42
N MET A 99 -2.05 12.94 2.70
CA MET A 99 -2.06 13.69 1.45
C MET A 99 -2.86 14.98 1.63
N SER A 100 -2.40 16.09 1.05
CA SER A 100 -3.15 17.37 1.04
C SER A 100 -4.61 17.20 0.62
N ASN A 101 -5.50 18.07 1.11
CA ASN A 101 -6.92 18.08 0.72
C ASN A 101 -7.14 18.53 -0.74
N ARG A 102 -6.11 19.07 -1.40
CA ARG A 102 -6.11 19.49 -2.80
C ARG A 102 -4.88 18.94 -3.50
N HIS A 103 -5.07 18.43 -4.71
CA HIS A 103 -3.97 18.01 -5.58
C HIS A 103 -3.25 19.25 -6.12
N SER A 104 -1.95 19.14 -6.32
CA SER A 104 -1.17 20.18 -7.00
C SER A 104 -1.18 19.99 -8.51
N TRP A 105 -1.20 18.75 -8.99
CA TRP A 105 -1.17 18.41 -10.41
C TRP A 105 -2.09 17.26 -10.77
N ILE A 106 -2.47 17.19 -12.05
CA ILE A 106 -3.25 16.12 -12.65
C ILE A 106 -2.54 15.70 -13.94
N ARG A 107 -2.49 14.40 -14.23
CA ARG A 107 -2.07 13.86 -15.53
C ARG A 107 -3.08 12.86 -16.05
N GLN A 108 -3.19 12.77 -17.36
CA GLN A 108 -4.04 11.80 -18.03
C GLN A 108 -3.19 11.00 -19.02
N TYR A 109 -3.39 9.69 -19.02
CA TYR A 109 -2.68 8.72 -19.85
C TYR A 109 -3.70 7.83 -20.56
N SER A 110 -3.37 7.29 -21.72
CA SER A 110 -3.99 6.06 -22.20
C SER A 110 -3.56 4.87 -21.34
N LEU A 111 -4.24 3.72 -21.49
CA LEU A 111 -3.84 2.49 -20.79
C LEU A 111 -2.40 2.06 -21.12
N GLY A 112 -2.00 2.15 -22.39
CA GLY A 112 -0.66 1.74 -22.83
C GLY A 112 0.44 2.67 -22.32
N GLU A 113 0.21 3.99 -22.36
CA GLU A 113 1.16 4.95 -21.79
C GLU A 113 1.31 4.79 -20.28
N PHE A 114 0.22 4.52 -19.57
CA PHE A 114 0.28 4.30 -18.13
C PHE A 114 1.02 3.02 -17.76
N ALA A 115 0.89 1.94 -18.54
CA ALA A 115 1.64 0.71 -18.34
C ALA A 115 3.16 0.95 -18.44
N LEU A 116 3.60 1.68 -19.47
CA LEU A 116 5.01 2.07 -19.63
C LEU A 116 5.49 2.99 -18.50
N GLU A 117 4.64 3.93 -18.05
CA GLU A 117 4.97 4.80 -16.92
C GLU A 117 5.12 4.01 -15.61
N GLN A 118 4.27 3.01 -15.36
CA GLN A 118 4.40 2.11 -14.21
C GLN A 118 5.67 1.28 -14.29
N GLU A 119 5.97 0.66 -15.43
CA GLU A 119 7.20 -0.11 -15.64
C GLU A 119 8.45 0.73 -15.37
N ARG A 120 8.48 1.96 -15.91
CA ARG A 120 9.57 2.90 -15.67
C ARG A 120 9.71 3.22 -14.18
N ILE A 121 8.61 3.59 -13.53
CA ILE A 121 8.59 3.92 -12.10
C ILE A 121 9.07 2.73 -11.25
N HIS A 122 8.67 1.51 -11.59
CA HIS A 122 9.09 0.31 -10.88
C HIS A 122 10.58 0.06 -11.05
N ARG A 123 11.10 0.19 -12.27
CA ARG A 123 12.54 0.04 -12.55
C ARG A 123 13.37 1.11 -11.83
N ASP A 124 12.89 2.35 -11.82
CA ASP A 124 13.56 3.45 -11.13
C ASP A 124 13.56 3.22 -9.60
N MET A 125 12.45 2.75 -9.01
CA MET A 125 12.40 2.37 -7.59
C MET A 125 13.36 1.22 -7.24
N LEU A 126 13.44 0.19 -8.08
CA LEU A 126 14.37 -0.92 -7.88
C LEU A 126 15.83 -0.46 -7.94
N ARG A 127 16.15 0.42 -8.89
CA ARG A 127 17.47 1.06 -8.99
C ARG A 127 17.84 1.80 -7.71
N ASP A 128 16.97 2.66 -7.24
CA ASP A 128 17.21 3.45 -6.02
C ASP A 128 17.44 2.56 -4.80
N HIS A 129 16.66 1.46 -4.69
CA HIS A 129 16.81 0.51 -3.59
C HIS A 129 18.16 -0.20 -3.61
N LEU A 130 18.55 -0.77 -4.76
CA LEU A 130 19.83 -1.47 -4.90
C LEU A 130 21.02 -0.53 -4.65
N LYS A 131 20.93 0.73 -5.09
CA LYS A 131 21.93 1.75 -4.77
C LYS A 131 21.98 2.05 -3.28
N GLU A 132 20.84 2.18 -2.60
CA GLU A 132 20.79 2.40 -1.14
C GLU A 132 21.42 1.22 -0.38
N GLU A 133 21.16 -0.02 -0.81
CA GLU A 133 21.76 -1.22 -0.21
C GLU A 133 23.28 -1.30 -0.42
N LYS A 134 23.75 -1.04 -1.65
CA LYS A 134 25.19 -0.98 -1.95
C LYS A 134 25.88 0.12 -1.14
N LEU A 135 25.29 1.31 -1.09
CA LEU A 135 25.79 2.43 -0.29
C LEU A 135 25.91 2.03 1.18
N ASN A 136 24.87 1.42 1.75
CA ASN A 136 24.87 0.96 3.14
C ASN A 136 25.98 -0.08 3.40
N SER A 137 26.19 -1.01 2.47
CA SER A 137 27.28 -1.99 2.56
C SER A 137 28.66 -1.33 2.54
N VAL A 138 28.88 -0.35 1.66
CA VAL A 138 30.13 0.41 1.58
C VAL A 138 30.36 1.20 2.86
N LYS A 139 29.36 1.94 3.35
CA LYS A 139 29.46 2.69 4.62
C LYS A 139 29.76 1.77 5.80
N LEU A 140 29.12 0.61 5.87
CA LEU A 140 29.37 -0.38 6.92
C LEU A 140 30.82 -0.87 6.92
N LYS A 141 31.40 -1.09 5.73
CA LYS A 141 32.82 -1.48 5.60
C LYS A 141 33.75 -0.35 6.04
N LEU A 142 33.51 0.88 5.59
CA LEU A 142 34.34 2.05 5.92
C LEU A 142 34.33 2.36 7.42
N THR A 143 33.17 2.20 8.07
CA THR A 143 32.99 2.46 9.51
C THR A 143 33.37 1.28 10.41
N LYS A 144 33.95 0.20 9.86
CA LYS A 144 34.23 -1.06 10.58
C LYS A 144 33.01 -1.53 11.36
N ASN A 145 31.91 -1.75 10.65
CA ASN A 145 30.62 -2.15 11.22
C ASN A 145 30.00 -1.11 12.18
N GLY A 146 30.26 0.18 11.94
CA GLY A 146 29.76 1.28 12.79
C GLY A 146 30.55 1.46 14.10
N THR A 147 31.74 0.88 14.23
CA THR A 147 32.60 1.06 15.42
C THR A 147 33.53 2.27 15.32
N VAL A 148 33.73 2.80 14.11
CA VAL A 148 34.63 3.91 13.84
C VAL A 148 33.93 4.93 12.93
N GLU A 149 34.02 6.21 13.30
CA GLU A 149 33.54 7.32 12.46
C GLU A 149 34.43 7.46 11.22
N SER A 150 33.83 7.76 10.07
CA SER A 150 34.54 7.91 8.79
C SER A 150 33.92 9.05 7.99
N GLU A 151 34.68 10.13 7.79
CA GLU A 151 34.25 11.30 7.01
C GLU A 151 33.91 10.92 5.55
N GLU A 152 34.63 9.93 5.00
CA GLU A 152 34.36 9.36 3.68
C GLU A 152 32.99 8.68 3.66
N ALA A 153 32.65 7.90 4.69
CA ALA A 153 31.33 7.28 4.79
C ALA A 153 30.19 8.30 4.97
N ASP A 154 30.44 9.41 5.66
CA ASP A 154 29.44 10.46 5.91
C ASP A 154 29.10 11.26 4.65
N THR A 155 30.10 11.54 3.82
CA THR A 155 29.94 12.30 2.58
C THR A 155 29.36 11.47 1.43
N LEU A 156 29.52 10.14 1.47
CA LEU A 156 29.04 9.25 0.41
C LEU A 156 27.50 9.20 0.31
N THR A 157 26.99 9.29 -0.91
CA THR A 157 25.56 9.30 -1.24
C THR A 157 25.20 8.20 -2.26
N ALA A 158 23.90 7.97 -2.48
CA ALA A 158 23.45 6.97 -3.45
C ALA A 158 23.84 7.33 -4.88
N GLU A 159 24.03 8.63 -5.17
CA GLU A 159 24.46 9.13 -6.48
C GLU A 159 25.91 8.74 -6.81
N ASP A 160 26.73 8.47 -5.79
CA ASP A 160 28.12 8.05 -5.95
C ASP A 160 28.24 6.56 -6.31
N ILE A 161 27.14 5.79 -6.28
CA ILE A 161 27.09 4.38 -6.70
C ILE A 161 26.79 4.31 -8.20
N SER A 162 27.67 3.65 -8.96
CA SER A 162 27.50 3.46 -10.40
C SER A 162 26.30 2.58 -10.71
N ASP A 163 25.62 2.87 -11.82
CA ASP A 163 24.56 2.01 -12.37
C ASP A 163 25.12 0.65 -12.83
N ASP A 164 26.42 0.53 -13.11
CA ASP A 164 27.06 -0.74 -13.50
C ASP A 164 27.32 -1.67 -12.30
N ASP A 165 27.28 -1.15 -11.07
CA ASP A 165 27.55 -1.92 -9.84
C ASP A 165 26.31 -2.63 -9.28
N ILE A 166 25.14 -2.40 -9.90
CA ILE A 166 23.84 -2.93 -9.51
C ILE A 166 23.33 -3.89 -10.59
N ASP A 167 22.77 -5.02 -10.16
CA ASP A 167 22.28 -6.06 -11.05
C ASP A 167 20.76 -5.92 -11.26
N LEU A 168 20.37 -4.93 -12.08
CA LEU A 168 18.95 -4.64 -12.33
C LEU A 168 18.24 -5.77 -13.08
N ASP A 169 18.94 -6.44 -13.99
CA ASP A 169 18.33 -7.39 -14.94
C ASP A 169 18.06 -8.75 -14.30
N ASN A 170 18.85 -9.17 -13.31
CA ASN A 170 18.64 -10.43 -12.59
C ASN A 170 17.81 -10.27 -11.30
N THR A 171 17.41 -9.05 -10.93
CA THR A 171 16.64 -8.81 -9.71
C THR A 171 15.14 -8.78 -10.02
N GLU A 172 14.37 -9.71 -9.42
CA GLU A 172 12.93 -9.77 -9.61
C GLU A 172 12.23 -8.53 -9.03
N VAL A 173 11.56 -7.75 -9.89
CA VAL A 173 10.85 -6.53 -9.50
C VAL A 173 9.78 -6.80 -8.44
N ASP A 174 9.16 -7.98 -8.47
CA ASP A 174 8.06 -8.36 -7.57
C ASP A 174 8.51 -8.54 -6.11
N GLU A 175 9.76 -8.90 -5.84
CA GLU A 175 10.28 -9.04 -4.48
C GLU A 175 10.48 -7.67 -3.79
N TYR A 176 10.77 -6.63 -4.59
CA TYR A 176 11.02 -5.26 -4.12
C TYR A 176 9.80 -4.34 -4.24
N PHE A 177 8.75 -4.79 -4.91
CA PHE A 177 7.50 -4.02 -5.08
C PHE A 177 6.60 -4.02 -3.84
N PHE A 178 6.93 -4.81 -2.81
CA PHE A 178 6.22 -4.73 -1.55
C PHE A 178 6.49 -3.39 -0.86
N LEU A 179 5.42 -2.65 -0.58
CA LEU A 179 5.47 -1.41 0.19
C LEU A 179 6.07 -1.71 1.58
N GLN A 180 7.39 -1.52 1.71
CA GLN A 180 8.07 -1.71 2.98
C GLN A 180 7.56 -0.68 4.00
N PRO A 181 7.27 -1.11 5.24
CA PRO A 181 6.86 -0.19 6.28
C PRO A 181 7.86 0.95 6.48
N LEU A 182 7.41 2.19 6.29
CA LEU A 182 8.27 3.35 6.50
C LEU A 182 8.61 3.53 7.98
N THR A 183 9.90 3.59 8.29
CA THR A 183 10.40 3.93 9.63
C THR A 183 9.95 5.33 10.05
N THR A 184 9.92 5.59 11.35
CA THR A 184 9.59 6.93 11.87
C THR A 184 10.55 7.99 11.33
N LYS A 185 11.84 7.66 11.14
CA LYS A 185 12.85 8.57 10.59
C LYS A 185 12.54 8.93 9.13
N LYS A 186 12.37 7.92 8.25
CA LYS A 186 12.03 8.14 6.83
C LYS A 186 10.72 8.93 6.69
N ARG A 187 9.70 8.60 7.50
CA ARG A 187 8.41 9.32 7.50
C ARG A 187 8.53 10.80 7.86
N ARG A 188 9.27 11.13 8.91
CA ARG A 188 9.50 12.54 9.30
C ARG A 188 10.33 13.30 8.26
N ALA A 189 11.27 12.63 7.59
CA ALA A 189 12.03 13.23 6.49
C ALA A 189 11.11 13.61 5.32
N LEU A 190 10.21 12.69 4.90
CA LEU A 190 9.22 12.95 3.84
C LEU A 190 8.25 14.09 4.17
N LEU A 191 7.79 14.18 5.43
CA LEU A 191 6.95 15.29 5.87
C LEU A 191 7.69 16.63 5.76
N ARG A 192 8.95 16.67 6.23
CA ARG A 192 9.77 17.89 6.18
C ARG A 192 10.10 18.31 4.75
N SER A 193 10.47 17.38 3.88
CA SER A 193 10.74 17.67 2.47
C SER A 193 9.50 18.18 1.73
N SER A 194 8.30 17.76 2.18
CA SER A 194 7.02 18.26 1.67
C SER A 194 6.57 19.59 2.29
N GLY A 195 7.43 20.26 3.07
CA GLY A 195 7.17 21.57 3.65
C GLY A 195 6.47 21.56 5.01
N VAL A 196 6.29 20.40 5.65
CA VAL A 196 5.76 20.32 7.02
C VAL A 196 6.86 20.74 8.01
N LYS A 197 6.86 22.03 8.35
CA LYS A 197 7.87 22.65 9.22
C LYS A 197 7.82 22.12 10.65
N LYS A 198 6.60 21.99 11.20
CA LYS A 198 6.35 21.53 12.57
C LYS A 198 5.52 20.25 12.51
N ILE A 199 6.17 19.13 12.81
CA ILE A 199 5.50 17.83 12.95
C ILE A 199 4.97 17.75 14.38
N ASP A 200 3.67 17.55 14.52
CA ASP A 200 3.04 17.29 15.80
C ASP A 200 3.49 15.92 16.35
N VAL A 201 4.06 15.95 17.54
CA VAL A 201 4.57 14.76 18.21
C VAL A 201 3.45 14.08 19.00
N GLU A 202 2.45 14.84 19.44
CA GLU A 202 1.35 14.33 20.26
C GLU A 202 0.48 13.34 19.50
N GLU A 203 0.25 13.60 18.20
CA GLU A 203 -0.43 12.67 17.30
C GLU A 203 0.12 11.23 17.40
N LYS A 204 1.45 11.06 17.51
CA LYS A 204 2.04 9.72 17.64
C LYS A 204 1.61 9.02 18.94
N HIS A 205 1.47 9.77 20.03
CA HIS A 205 1.07 9.26 21.34
C HIS A 205 -0.41 8.90 21.35
N GLU A 206 -1.26 9.78 20.79
CA GLU A 206 -2.69 9.52 20.62
C GLU A 206 -2.94 8.26 19.79
N LEU A 207 -2.24 8.11 18.65
CA LEU A 207 -2.35 6.92 17.79
C LEU A 207 -1.84 5.63 18.44
N ARG A 208 -0.90 5.73 19.40
CA ARG A 208 -0.49 4.59 20.21
C ARG A 208 -1.58 4.22 21.22
N ALA A 209 -2.18 5.21 21.89
CA ALA A 209 -3.26 4.97 22.83
C ALA A 209 -4.48 4.32 22.15
N ILE A 210 -4.83 4.79 20.94
CA ILE A 210 -5.92 4.20 20.17
C ILE A 210 -5.62 2.74 19.80
N ARG A 211 -4.38 2.41 19.41
CA ARG A 211 -3.97 1.01 19.14
C ARG A 211 -4.12 0.12 20.37
N VAL A 212 -3.56 0.53 21.50
CA VAL A 212 -3.65 -0.23 22.76
C VAL A 212 -5.13 -0.46 23.12
N SER A 213 -5.95 0.59 23.02
CA SER A 213 -7.39 0.46 23.25
C SER A 213 -8.06 -0.54 22.30
N ARG A 214 -7.62 -0.63 21.03
CA ARG A 214 -8.15 -1.59 20.05
C ARG A 214 -7.73 -3.01 20.36
N GLU A 215 -6.46 -3.20 20.73
CA GLU A 215 -5.95 -4.49 21.18
C GLU A 215 -6.71 -4.98 22.41
N ASP A 216 -6.95 -4.10 23.39
CA ASP A 216 -7.72 -4.39 24.61
C ASP A 216 -9.18 -4.76 24.31
N CYS A 217 -9.80 -4.14 23.29
CA CYS A 217 -11.18 -4.43 22.90
C CYS A 217 -11.32 -5.48 21.77
N GLY A 218 -10.22 -6.09 21.32
CA GLY A 218 -10.19 -7.13 20.29
C GLY A 218 -10.53 -6.66 18.86
N CYS A 219 -10.19 -5.42 18.50
CA CYS A 219 -10.47 -4.78 17.20
C CYS A 219 -9.24 -4.54 16.33
#